data_AF-A0A4P6XAP6-F1
#
_entry.id   AF-A0A4P6XAP6-F1
#
_cell.length_a   1.000
_cell.length_b   1.000
_cell.length_c   1.000
_cell.angle_alpha   90.00
_cell.angle_beta   90.00
_cell.angle_gamma   90.00
#
_symmetry.space_group_name_H-M   'P 1'
#
loop_
_entity.id
_entity.type
_entity.pdbx_description
1 polymer ?
#
loop_
_entity_poly.entity_id
_entity_poly.type
_entity_poly.pdbx_seq_one_letter_code
_entity_poly.pdbx_strand_id
1 'polypeptide(L)' 'MSRLAPQPAPADLSSAILSAPGWARVGITMPDARMRERAADALAQSILEQVFEQDRTAHADQLRLPL' A
#
# COMPACT_ATOMS: atom_id res chain seq x y z
N MET A 1 5.33 23.48 8.24
CA MET A 1 5.04 22.99 6.88
C MET A 1 4.76 21.49 6.95
N SER A 2 3.51 21.08 7.21
CA SER A 2 3.15 19.66 7.22
C SER A 2 2.05 19.41 6.20
N ARG A 3 2.46 19.14 4.97
CA ARG A 3 1.70 18.20 4.14
C ARG A 3 2.31 16.83 4.41
N LEU A 4 1.76 16.12 5.40
CA LEU A 4 1.63 14.68 5.17
C LEU A 4 0.72 14.60 3.93
N ALA A 5 1.12 13.88 2.90
CA ALA A 5 0.15 13.55 1.86
C ALA A 5 -1.08 12.97 2.57
N PRO A 6 -2.31 13.42 2.23
CA PRO A 6 -3.51 12.84 2.81
C PRO A 6 -3.42 11.32 2.65
N GLN A 7 -3.91 10.57 3.64
CA GLN A 7 -4.00 9.11 3.52
C GLN A 7 -4.70 8.80 2.19
N PRO A 8 -4.05 8.03 1.30
CA PRO A 8 -4.65 7.73 0.01
C PRO A 8 -5.90 6.89 0.25
N ALA A 9 -6.95 7.12 -0.53
CA ALA A 9 -8.11 6.25 -0.48
C ALA A 9 -7.68 4.84 -0.92
N PRO A 10 -8.31 3.76 -0.40
CA PRO A 10 -8.01 2.39 -0.84
C PRO A 10 -8.05 2.23 -2.37
N ALA A 11 -8.97 2.93 -3.04
CA ALA A 11 -9.10 2.92 -4.50
C ALA A 11 -7.87 3.52 -5.22
N ASP A 12 -7.27 4.58 -4.69
CA ASP A 12 -6.07 5.20 -5.28
C ASP A 12 -4.89 4.22 -5.21
N LEU A 13 -4.78 3.51 -4.08
CA LEU A 13 -3.73 2.51 -3.86
C LEU A 13 -3.93 1.26 -4.71
N SER A 14 -5.18 0.79 -4.87
CA SER A 14 -5.53 -0.32 -5.76
C SER A 14 -5.18 0.01 -7.23
N SER A 15 -5.52 1.22 -7.68
CA SER A 15 -5.13 1.69 -9.02
C SER A 15 -3.61 1.72 -9.21
N ALA A 16 -2.87 2.21 -8.21
CA ALA A 16 -1.41 2.20 -8.22
C ALA A 16 -0.84 0.77 -8.32
N ILE A 17 -1.37 -0.17 -7.55
CA ILE A 17 -0.98 -1.60 -7.58
C ILE A 17 -1.23 -2.21 -8.97
N LEU A 18 -2.38 -1.95 -9.59
CA LEU A 18 -2.72 -2.46 -10.92
C LEU A 18 -1.82 -1.87 -12.02
N SER A 19 -1.38 -0.63 -11.84
CA SER A 19 -0.46 0.07 -12.75
C SER A 19 1.02 -0.31 -12.57
N ALA A 20 1.35 -1.03 -11.50
CA ALA A 20 2.72 -1.36 -11.15
C ALA A 20 3.42 -2.24 -12.22
N PRO A 21 4.76 -2.19 -12.29
CA PRO A 21 5.52 -3.05 -13.20
C PRO A 21 5.18 -4.54 -13.02
N GLY A 22 5.32 -5.32 -14.10
CA GLY A 22 4.97 -6.75 -14.10
C GLY A 22 5.59 -7.54 -12.94
N TRP A 23 6.86 -7.28 -12.60
CA TRP A 23 7.57 -7.93 -11.49
C TRP A 23 6.93 -7.65 -10.11
N ALA A 24 6.37 -6.47 -9.89
CA ALA A 24 5.69 -6.09 -8.65
C ALA A 24 4.30 -6.75 -8.55
N ARG A 25 3.66 -6.98 -9.72
CA ARG A 25 2.39 -7.70 -9.81
C ARG A 25 2.55 -9.23 -9.79
N VAL A 26 3.77 -9.79 -9.82
CA VAL A 26 4.02 -11.25 -9.81
C VAL A 26 3.30 -11.95 -8.65
N GLY A 27 3.19 -11.30 -7.49
CA GLY A 27 2.45 -11.84 -6.34
C GLY A 27 0.93 -11.92 -6.51
N ILE A 28 0.36 -11.29 -7.54
CA ILE A 28 -1.09 -11.20 -7.82
C ILE A 28 -1.46 -11.64 -9.27
N THR A 29 -0.64 -12.45 -9.95
CA THR A 29 -0.82 -12.83 -11.37
C THR A 29 -1.93 -13.85 -11.64
N MET A 30 -3.16 -13.55 -11.23
CA MET A 30 -4.32 -14.39 -11.56
C MET A 30 -4.72 -14.20 -13.04
N PRO A 31 -5.03 -15.26 -13.82
CA PRO A 31 -5.46 -15.11 -15.22
C PRO A 31 -6.79 -14.34 -15.37
N ASP A 32 -7.69 -14.49 -14.41
CA ASP A 32 -8.98 -13.79 -14.35
C ASP A 32 -8.79 -12.31 -13.98
N ALA A 33 -9.26 -11.40 -14.85
CA ALA A 33 -9.14 -9.95 -14.67
C ALA A 33 -9.88 -9.42 -13.44
N ARG A 34 -11.11 -9.89 -13.18
CA ARG A 34 -11.89 -9.47 -12.01
C ARG A 34 -11.26 -9.97 -10.72
N MET A 35 -10.64 -11.15 -10.76
CA MET A 35 -9.92 -11.66 -9.59
C MET A 35 -8.64 -10.86 -9.32
N ARG A 36 -7.95 -10.36 -10.35
CA ARG A 36 -6.83 -9.43 -10.17
C ARG A 36 -7.24 -8.10 -9.55
N GLU A 37 -8.35 -7.52 -10.01
CA GLU A 37 -8.91 -6.28 -9.43
C GLU A 37 -9.23 -6.46 -7.94
N ARG A 38 -9.95 -7.55 -7.59
CA ARG A 38 -10.24 -7.86 -6.17
C ARG A 38 -9.00 -8.09 -5.33
N ALA A 39 -7.96 -8.72 -5.90
CA ALA A 39 -6.70 -8.91 -5.21
C ALA A 39 -5.97 -7.58 -4.97
N ALA A 40 -6.03 -6.63 -5.90
CA ALA A 40 -5.48 -5.29 -5.73
C ALA A 40 -6.24 -4.50 -4.65
N ASP A 41 -7.57 -4.57 -4.62
CA ASP A 41 -8.39 -3.94 -3.59
C ASP A 41 -8.08 -4.50 -2.19
N ALA A 42 -8.02 -5.84 -2.07
CA ALA A 42 -7.71 -6.50 -0.80
C ALA A 42 -6.30 -6.14 -0.31
N LEU A 43 -5.31 -6.13 -1.22
CA LEU A 43 -3.94 -5.75 -0.89
C LEU A 43 -3.83 -4.27 -0.49
N ALA A 44 -4.52 -3.37 -1.19
CA ALA A 44 -4.58 -1.95 -0.86
C ALA A 44 -5.14 -1.74 0.55
N GLN A 45 -6.26 -2.39 0.86
CA GLN A 45 -6.88 -2.31 2.18
C GLN A 45 -5.93 -2.83 3.29
N SER A 46 -5.32 -4.00 3.10
CA SER A 46 -4.37 -4.55 4.08
C SER A 46 -3.13 -3.67 4.28
N ILE A 47 -2.61 -3.04 3.21
CA ILE A 47 -1.50 -2.08 3.34
C ILE A 47 -1.93 -0.87 4.17
N LEU A 48 -3.12 -0.34 3.94
CA LEU A 48 -3.62 0.82 4.69
C LEU A 48 -3.76 0.50 6.17
N GLU A 49 -4.34 -0.64 6.51
CA GLU A 49 -4.48 -1.13 7.88
C GLU A 49 -3.10 -1.27 8.57
N GLN A 50 -2.13 -1.90 7.91
CA GLN A 50 -0.81 -2.11 8.51
C GLN A 50 0.02 -0.84 8.63
N VAL A 51 -0.02 0.05 7.63
CA VAL A 51 0.85 1.24 7.59
C VAL A 51 0.29 2.40 8.40
N PHE A 52 -1.04 2.54 8.45
CA PHE A 52 -1.68 3.72 9.03
C PHE A 52 -2.43 3.46 10.35
N GLU A 53 -2.83 2.21 10.65
CA GLU A 53 -3.53 1.90 11.91
C GLU A 53 -2.63 1.27 12.98
N GLN A 54 -1.42 0.77 12.64
CA GLN A 54 -0.47 0.36 13.67
C GLN A 54 0.12 1.58 14.38
N ASP A 55 0.04 1.57 15.70
CA ASP A 55 0.59 2.60 16.58
C ASP A 55 2.04 2.93 16.19
N ARG A 56 2.30 4.21 15.96
CA ARG A 56 3.57 4.77 15.45
C ARG A 56 4.71 4.71 16.46
N THR A 57 4.80 3.66 17.27
CA THR A 57 6.03 3.33 17.96
C THR A 57 7.08 3.05 16.90
N ALA A 58 8.03 3.97 16.74
CA ALA A 58 9.17 3.78 15.87
C ALA A 58 9.80 2.42 16.19
N HIS A 59 10.08 1.63 15.16
CA HIS A 59 10.75 0.35 15.33
C HIS A 59 12.08 0.57 16.07
N ALA A 60 12.52 -0.39 16.89
CA ALA A 60 13.75 -0.24 17.68
C ALA A 60 14.98 0.10 16.82
N ASP A 61 14.99 -0.40 15.57
CA ASP A 61 16.05 -0.18 14.58
C ASP A 61 15.83 1.06 13.68
N GLN A 62 14.77 1.82 13.88
CA GLN A 62 14.48 2.99 13.06
C GLN A 62 15.39 4.17 13.44
N LEU A 63 16.24 4.59 12.50
CA LEU A 63 17.11 5.75 12.68
C LEU A 63 16.29 7.02 12.87
N ARG A 64 16.72 7.88 13.80
CA ARG A 64 16.12 9.19 14.00
C ARG A 64 16.47 10.09 12.83
N LEU A 65 15.45 10.68 12.21
CA LEU A 65 15.65 11.70 11.20
C LEU A 65 16.31 12.93 11.84
N PRO A 66 17.35 13.52 11.22
CA PRO A 66 17.92 14.78 11.69
C PRO A 66 16.89 15.91 11.58
N LEU A 67 16.92 16.82 12.57
CA LEU A 67 16.07 18.00 12.64
C LEU A 67 16.46 19.05 11.60
#